data_AF-W9C9Z4-F1
#
_entry.id   AF-W9C9Z4-F1
#
_cell.length_a   1.000
_cell.length_b   1.000
_cell.length_c   1.000
_cell.angle_alpha   90.00
_cell.angle_beta   90.00
_cell.angle_gamma   90.00
#
_symmetry.space_group_name_H-M   'P 1'
#
loop_
_entity.id
_entity.type
_entity.pdbx_description
1 polymer ?
#
loop_
_entity_poly.entity_id
_entity_poly.type
_entity_poly.pdbx_seq_one_letter_code
_entity_poly.pdbx_strand_id
1 'polypeptide(L)'
;MVSTLSSSSSGGIRERSAVLLTRTRTKYRWPPLQLNFWIFIMLIASSTILGISAYFLSVQNQLHLRVPWYFPYWVVSAALGIVFLLIMLWLISQRQLLPGIVILGTFILFVLWLVGLIVWSIELWGPTGSVNGNCNLYVTANPQSGASTNTLAWLQQKSICQSWIAAWAFELIGVVFLFWMMIMSYQVYRMDE
;
A
#
# COMPACT_ATOMS: atom_id res chain seq x y z
N MET A 1 3.44 63.01 -55.50
CA MET A 1 3.02 64.10 -54.59
C MET A 1 1.59 63.75 -54.19
N VAL A 2 1.20 63.53 -52.94
CA VAL A 2 1.53 64.20 -51.67
C VAL A 2 1.42 63.18 -50.53
N SER A 3 2.34 63.30 -49.58
CA SER A 3 2.36 62.66 -48.27
C SER A 3 1.50 63.44 -47.27
N THR A 4 0.80 62.75 -46.36
CA THR A 4 0.48 63.32 -45.05
C THR A 4 0.34 62.22 -43.99
N LEU A 5 1.34 62.15 -43.12
CA LEU A 5 1.26 61.59 -41.77
C LEU A 5 0.63 62.65 -40.86
N SER A 6 -0.25 62.26 -39.94
CA SER A 6 -0.33 62.92 -38.63
C SER A 6 -0.79 61.93 -37.56
N SER A 7 -0.05 61.95 -36.47
CA SER A 7 -0.12 61.12 -35.28
C SER A 7 -0.87 61.83 -34.14
N SER A 8 -1.14 61.08 -33.07
CA SER A 8 -1.47 61.51 -31.69
C SER A 8 -2.95 61.85 -31.41
N SER A 9 -3.52 61.59 -30.23
CA SER A 9 -3.20 60.73 -29.10
C SER A 9 -4.37 60.81 -28.11
N SER A 10 -4.48 59.80 -27.25
CA SER A 10 -5.02 59.89 -25.88
C SER A 10 -6.54 59.87 -25.68
N GLY A 11 -7.02 58.68 -25.36
CA GLY A 11 -8.33 58.43 -24.76
C GLY A 11 -8.26 57.13 -23.98
N GLY A 12 -7.51 57.13 -22.87
CA GLY A 12 -7.29 55.96 -22.02
C GLY A 12 -8.59 55.48 -21.36
N ILE A 13 -9.30 54.57 -22.03
CA ILE A 13 -10.25 53.68 -21.38
C ILE A 13 -9.42 52.55 -20.80
N ARG A 14 -9.06 52.72 -19.53
CA ARG A 14 -8.57 51.64 -18.66
C ARG A 14 -9.71 50.64 -18.52
N GLU A 15 -9.77 49.69 -19.45
CA GLU A 15 -10.51 48.44 -19.25
C GLU A 15 -10.08 47.92 -17.88
N ARG A 16 -11.02 47.94 -16.94
CA ARG A 16 -10.87 47.14 -15.72
C ARG A 16 -10.66 45.73 -16.22
N SER A 17 -9.44 45.23 -16.11
CA SER A 17 -9.13 43.83 -16.22
C SER A 17 -10.04 43.14 -15.19
N ALA A 18 -11.20 42.69 -15.65
CA ALA A 18 -11.98 41.73 -14.94
C ALA A 18 -11.06 40.53 -14.86
N VAL A 19 -10.37 40.41 -13.72
CA VAL A 19 -9.74 39.17 -13.33
C VAL A 19 -10.90 38.21 -13.19
N LEU A 20 -11.27 37.60 -14.30
CA LEU A 20 -12.01 36.36 -14.33
C LEU A 20 -11.11 35.43 -13.51
N LEU A 21 -11.41 35.32 -12.22
CA LEU A 21 -11.13 34.15 -11.43
C LEU A 21 -11.92 33.03 -12.11
N THR A 22 -11.44 32.59 -13.27
CA THR A 22 -11.77 31.28 -13.79
C THR A 22 -11.19 30.37 -12.72
N ARG A 23 -12.04 30.03 -11.75
CA ARG A 23 -11.84 28.91 -10.86
C ARG A 23 -11.88 27.70 -11.80
N THR A 24 -10.79 27.50 -12.53
CA THR A 24 -10.48 26.23 -13.15
C THR A 24 -10.51 25.28 -11.98
N ARG A 25 -11.62 24.56 -11.85
CA ARG A 25 -11.76 23.44 -10.94
C ARG A 25 -10.77 22.43 -11.50
N THR A 26 -9.49 22.59 -11.16
CA THR A 26 -8.38 21.79 -11.65
C THR A 26 -8.71 20.37 -11.24
N LYS A 27 -9.18 19.63 -12.24
CA LYS A 27 -9.57 18.24 -12.06
C LYS A 27 -8.24 17.50 -12.08
N TYR A 28 -7.69 17.24 -10.89
CA TYR A 28 -6.48 16.45 -10.69
C TYR A 28 -6.41 15.32 -11.72
N ARG A 29 -5.46 15.37 -12.66
CA ARG A 29 -5.34 14.39 -13.73
C ARG A 29 -4.51 13.21 -13.24
N TRP A 30 -5.18 12.28 -12.56
CA TRP A 30 -4.55 11.03 -12.13
C TRP A 30 -4.33 10.10 -13.32
N PRO A 31 -3.17 9.43 -13.45
CA PRO A 31 -2.94 8.39 -14.45
C PRO A 31 -3.82 7.16 -14.13
N PRO A 32 -4.88 6.88 -14.90
CA PRO A 32 -5.92 5.93 -14.50
C PRO A 32 -5.41 4.49 -14.45
N LEU A 33 -4.51 4.12 -15.37
CA LEU A 33 -3.94 2.77 -15.41
C LEU A 33 -3.04 2.49 -14.19
N GLN A 34 -2.17 3.44 -13.87
CA GLN A 34 -1.19 3.30 -12.79
C GLN A 34 -1.87 3.25 -11.42
N LEU A 35 -2.91 4.07 -11.22
CA LEU A 35 -3.70 4.07 -9.99
C LEU A 35 -4.51 2.79 -9.82
N ASN A 36 -5.19 2.31 -10.87
CA ASN A 36 -5.95 1.05 -10.80
C ASN A 36 -5.03 -0.16 -10.53
N PHE A 37 -3.87 -0.21 -11.19
CA PHE A 37 -2.87 -1.25 -10.96
C PHE A 37 -2.36 -1.22 -9.51
N TRP A 38 -2.08 -0.02 -8.98
CA TRP A 38 -1.66 0.13 -7.60
C TRP A 38 -2.71 -0.38 -6.60
N ILE A 39 -3.97 0.02 -6.76
CA ILE A 39 -5.08 -0.41 -5.90
C ILE A 39 -5.20 -1.94 -5.90
N PHE A 40 -5.11 -2.55 -7.08
CA PHE A 40 -5.22 -4.01 -7.23
C PHE A 40 -4.11 -4.74 -6.48
N ILE A 41 -2.85 -4.32 -6.65
CA ILE A 41 -1.71 -4.93 -5.96
C ILE A 41 -1.82 -4.77 -4.45
N MET A 42 -2.19 -3.59 -3.97
CA MET A 42 -2.34 -3.35 -2.54
C MET A 42 -3.50 -4.13 -1.93
N LEU A 43 -4.58 -4.34 -2.68
CA LEU A 43 -5.71 -5.14 -2.22
C LEU A 43 -5.30 -6.60 -2.05
N ILE A 44 -4.55 -7.16 -3.01
CA ILE A 44 -3.99 -8.51 -2.92
C ILE A 44 -3.05 -8.60 -1.71
N ALA A 45 -2.07 -7.71 -1.61
CA ALA A 45 -1.11 -7.71 -0.50
C ALA A 45 -1.80 -7.66 0.86
N SER A 46 -2.74 -6.71 1.04
CA SER A 46 -3.45 -6.54 2.31
C SER A 46 -4.33 -7.75 2.65
N SER A 47 -5.03 -8.30 1.65
CA SER A 47 -5.89 -9.48 1.85
C SER A 47 -5.08 -10.73 2.20
N THR A 48 -3.94 -10.93 1.53
CA THR A 48 -3.05 -12.06 1.80
C THR A 48 -2.44 -11.97 3.20
N ILE A 49 -1.93 -10.81 3.60
CA ILE A 49 -1.34 -10.63 4.93
C ILE A 49 -2.39 -10.79 6.04
N LEU A 50 -3.60 -10.23 5.83
CA LEU A 50 -4.71 -10.41 6.75
C LEU A 50 -5.08 -11.89 6.89
N GLY A 51 -5.19 -12.61 5.78
CA GLY A 51 -5.52 -14.03 5.77
C GLY A 51 -4.48 -14.90 6.48
N ILE A 52 -3.20 -14.70 6.19
CA ILE A 52 -2.10 -15.45 6.82
C ILE A 52 -2.02 -15.15 8.33
N SER A 53 -2.13 -13.87 8.71
CA SER A 53 -2.08 -13.47 10.13
C SER A 53 -3.28 -14.00 10.92
N ALA A 54 -4.49 -13.97 10.33
CA ALA A 54 -5.69 -14.54 10.94
C ALA A 54 -5.58 -16.07 11.09
N TYR A 55 -5.01 -16.74 10.09
CA TYR A 55 -4.74 -18.18 10.16
C TYR A 55 -3.79 -18.52 11.31
N PHE A 56 -2.68 -17.79 11.46
CA PHE A 56 -1.74 -18.00 12.55
C PHE A 56 -2.35 -17.73 13.94
N LEU A 57 -3.23 -16.73 14.06
CA LEU A 57 -3.99 -16.52 15.30
C LEU A 57 -4.88 -17.71 15.65
N SER A 58 -5.58 -18.29 14.66
CA SER A 58 -6.41 -19.48 14.88
C SER A 58 -5.58 -20.68 15.34
N VAL A 59 -4.42 -20.90 14.72
CA VAL A 59 -3.48 -21.96 15.10
C VAL A 59 -2.97 -21.74 16.54
N GLN A 60 -2.54 -20.53 16.89
CA GLN A 60 -2.08 -20.21 18.25
C GLN A 60 -3.16 -20.45 19.31
N ASN A 61 -4.41 -20.08 19.01
CA ASN A 61 -5.54 -20.32 19.89
C ASN A 61 -5.82 -21.82 20.10
N GLN A 62 -5.70 -22.64 19.06
CA GLN A 62 -5.85 -24.10 19.17
C GLN A 62 -4.71 -24.74 19.99
N LEU A 63 -3.49 -24.21 19.89
CA LEU A 63 -2.36 -24.70 20.67
C LEU A 63 -2.32 -24.13 22.11
N HIS A 64 -3.28 -23.27 22.48
CA HIS A 64 -3.32 -22.57 23.77
C HIS A 64 -2.00 -21.83 24.10
N LEU A 65 -1.33 -21.33 23.07
CA LEU A 65 -0.10 -20.56 23.22
C LEU A 65 -0.43 -19.07 23.38
N ARG A 66 0.44 -18.35 24.10
CA ARG A 66 0.30 -16.90 24.24
C ARG A 66 0.55 -16.25 22.89
N VAL A 67 -0.48 -15.59 22.36
CA VAL A 67 -0.42 -14.86 21.09
C VAL A 67 0.58 -13.70 21.17
N PRO A 68 1.63 -13.70 20.34
CA PRO A 68 2.53 -12.56 20.20
C PRO A 68 1.81 -11.33 19.65
N TRP A 69 2.26 -10.14 20.04
CA TRP A 69 1.63 -8.85 19.69
C TRP A 69 1.66 -8.53 18.19
N TYR A 70 2.61 -9.09 17.43
CA TYR A 70 2.76 -8.79 16.02
C TYR A 70 1.65 -9.41 15.14
N PHE A 71 1.01 -10.50 15.56
CA PHE A 71 -0.13 -11.07 14.83
C PHE A 71 -1.37 -10.16 14.85
N PRO A 72 -1.90 -9.72 16.02
CA PRO A 72 -3.02 -8.79 16.05
C PRO A 72 -2.66 -7.43 15.45
N TYR A 73 -1.40 -6.98 15.59
CA TYR A 73 -0.90 -5.79 14.91
C TYR A 73 -1.11 -5.86 13.39
N TRP A 74 -0.78 -6.99 12.77
CA TRP A 74 -0.94 -7.19 11.33
C TRP A 74 -2.39 -7.32 10.89
N VAL A 75 -3.24 -7.97 11.68
CA VAL A 75 -4.67 -8.01 11.41
C VAL A 75 -5.26 -6.60 11.35
N VAL A 76 -4.92 -5.74 12.32
CA VAL A 76 -5.41 -4.36 12.35
C VAL A 76 -4.80 -3.52 11.22
N SER A 77 -3.48 -3.61 10.99
CA SER A 77 -2.79 -2.83 9.97
C SER A 77 -3.23 -3.19 8.54
N ALA A 78 -3.42 -4.48 8.26
CA ALA A 78 -3.92 -4.94 6.97
C ALA A 78 -5.41 -4.59 6.79
N ALA A 79 -6.23 -4.68 7.84
CA ALA A 79 -7.62 -4.23 7.80
C ALA A 79 -7.73 -2.73 7.53
N LEU A 80 -6.90 -1.90 8.18
CA LEU A 80 -6.80 -0.47 7.90
C LEU A 80 -6.38 -0.21 6.45
N GLY A 81 -5.45 -1.00 5.90
CA GLY A 81 -5.08 -0.95 4.49
C GLY A 81 -6.27 -1.21 3.55
N ILE A 82 -7.07 -2.24 3.82
CA ILE A 82 -8.27 -2.56 3.04
C ILE A 82 -9.31 -1.43 3.15
N VAL A 83 -9.57 -0.93 4.36
CA VAL A 83 -10.50 0.18 4.59
C VAL A 83 -10.04 1.43 3.83
N PHE A 84 -8.76 1.75 3.86
CA PHE A 84 -8.19 2.86 3.10
C PHE A 84 -8.40 2.69 1.58
N LEU A 85 -8.19 1.49 1.05
CA LEU A 85 -8.47 1.20 -0.36
C LEU A 85 -9.95 1.36 -0.70
N LEU A 86 -10.87 0.89 0.15
CA LEU A 86 -12.32 1.07 -0.06
C LEU A 86 -12.72 2.55 -0.06
N ILE A 87 -12.16 3.35 0.85
CA ILE A 87 -12.34 4.81 0.86
C ILE A 87 -11.84 5.41 -0.45
N MET A 88 -10.68 4.98 -0.94
CA MET A 88 -10.14 5.42 -2.22
C MET A 88 -11.06 5.08 -3.39
N LEU A 89 -11.55 3.84 -3.49
CA LEU A 89 -12.53 3.45 -4.52
C LEU A 89 -13.79 4.31 -4.48
N TRP A 90 -14.26 4.63 -3.27
CA TRP A 90 -15.42 5.50 -3.08
C TRP A 90 -15.15 6.94 -3.57
N LEU A 91 -13.97 7.51 -3.28
CA LEU A 91 -13.58 8.84 -3.77
C LEU A 91 -13.42 8.88 -5.31
N ILE A 92 -12.93 7.79 -5.91
CA ILE A 92 -12.86 7.64 -7.38
C ILE A 92 -14.25 7.69 -7.99
N SER A 93 -15.24 7.01 -7.37
CA SER A 93 -16.64 7.04 -7.81
C SER A 93 -17.21 8.46 -7.82
N GLN A 94 -16.86 9.28 -6.83
CA GLN A 94 -17.26 10.68 -6.73
C GLN A 94 -16.46 11.63 -7.65
N ARG A 95 -15.44 11.13 -8.37
CA ARG A 95 -14.50 11.92 -9.19
C ARG A 95 -13.82 13.06 -8.40
N GLN A 96 -13.68 12.91 -7.09
CA GLN A 96 -13.11 13.91 -6.17
C GLN A 96 -11.95 13.28 -5.39
N LEU A 97 -10.88 12.93 -6.10
CA LEU A 97 -9.70 12.37 -5.47
C LEU A 97 -8.80 13.51 -4.97
N LEU A 98 -8.96 13.89 -3.70
CA LEU A 98 -8.14 14.93 -3.09
C LEU A 98 -6.75 14.36 -2.78
N PRO A 99 -5.67 14.87 -3.41
CA PRO A 99 -4.31 14.33 -3.22
C PRO A 99 -3.83 14.43 -1.76
N GLY A 100 -4.28 15.44 -1.00
CA GLY A 100 -3.89 15.61 0.40
C GLY A 100 -4.27 14.42 1.29
N ILE A 101 -5.49 13.87 1.12
CA ILE A 101 -5.94 12.71 1.90
C ILE A 101 -5.13 11.46 1.51
N VAL A 102 -4.80 11.31 0.23
CA VAL A 102 -4.02 10.17 -0.28
C VAL A 102 -2.61 10.19 0.28
N ILE A 103 -1.94 11.35 0.28
CA ILE A 103 -0.57 11.49 0.82
C ILE A 103 -0.56 11.18 2.31
N LEU A 104 -1.48 11.76 3.09
CA LEU A 104 -1.55 11.52 4.53
C LEU A 104 -1.82 10.03 4.84
N GLY A 105 -2.82 9.44 4.18
CA GLY A 105 -3.19 8.04 4.41
C GLY A 105 -2.10 7.05 4.00
N THR A 106 -1.44 7.29 2.86
CA THR A 106 -0.33 6.45 2.40
C THR A 106 0.90 6.57 3.28
N PHE A 107 1.19 7.76 3.84
CA PHE A 107 2.28 7.94 4.80
C PHE A 107 2.04 7.18 6.11
N ILE A 108 0.84 7.29 6.69
CA ILE A 108 0.49 6.56 7.91
C ILE A 108 0.58 5.05 7.70
N LEU A 109 -0.01 4.55 6.60
CA LEU A 109 0.07 3.14 6.25
C LEU A 109 1.51 2.70 5.97
N PHE A 110 2.31 3.54 5.32
CA PHE A 110 3.72 3.23 5.06
C PHE A 110 4.50 2.98 6.36
N VAL A 111 4.33 3.83 7.37
CA VAL A 111 5.00 3.65 8.68
C VAL A 111 4.52 2.36 9.35
N LEU A 112 3.21 2.10 9.36
CA LEU A 112 2.66 0.88 9.95
C LEU A 112 3.19 -0.39 9.25
N TRP A 113 3.23 -0.38 7.93
CA TRP A 113 3.72 -1.52 7.15
C TRP A 113 5.24 -1.70 7.31
N LEU A 114 6.00 -0.62 7.40
CA LEU A 114 7.45 -0.67 7.60
C LEU A 114 7.80 -1.26 8.98
N VAL A 115 7.11 -0.85 10.04
CA VAL A 115 7.31 -1.43 11.38
C VAL A 115 7.06 -2.93 11.37
N GLY A 116 5.98 -3.38 10.75
CA GLY A 116 5.70 -4.81 10.70
C GLY A 116 6.68 -5.58 9.83
N LEU A 117 7.18 -5.00 8.72
CA LEU A 117 8.22 -5.62 7.88
C LEU A 117 9.50 -5.90 8.65
N ILE A 118 9.90 -4.95 9.51
CA ILE A 118 11.05 -5.13 10.41
C ILE A 118 10.83 -6.33 11.32
N VAL A 119 9.64 -6.44 11.93
CA VAL A 119 9.31 -7.55 12.84
C VAL A 119 9.30 -8.89 12.11
N TRP A 120 8.63 -9.02 10.96
CA TRP A 120 8.67 -10.26 10.18
C TRP A 120 10.08 -10.66 9.78
N SER A 121 10.93 -9.68 9.44
CA SER A 121 12.32 -9.95 9.08
C SER A 121 13.11 -10.51 10.27
N ILE A 122 12.90 -9.97 11.48
CA ILE A 122 13.55 -10.46 12.70
C ILE A 122 13.02 -11.85 13.07
N GLU A 123 11.73 -12.13 12.96
CA GLU A 123 11.19 -13.45 13.28
C GLU A 123 11.62 -14.51 12.25
N LEU A 124 11.72 -14.14 10.97
CA LEU A 124 12.07 -15.07 9.90
C LEU A 124 13.55 -15.44 9.88
N TRP A 125 14.45 -14.47 10.11
CA TRP A 125 15.91 -14.66 10.05
C TRP A 125 16.66 -14.29 11.32
N GLY A 126 15.97 -14.17 12.45
CA GLY A 126 16.57 -13.81 13.73
C GLY A 126 17.63 -14.79 14.23
N PRO A 127 18.51 -14.35 15.14
CA PRO A 127 19.62 -15.14 15.64
C PRO A 127 19.18 -16.35 16.50
N THR A 128 17.98 -16.30 17.10
CA THR A 128 17.47 -17.35 17.99
C THR A 128 16.08 -17.78 17.55
N GLY A 129 15.88 -19.08 17.30
CA GLY A 129 14.56 -19.64 17.02
C GLY A 129 13.93 -19.17 15.70
N SER A 130 14.74 -18.75 14.73
CA SER A 130 14.24 -18.26 13.44
C SER A 130 13.32 -19.25 12.76
N VAL A 131 12.23 -18.73 12.20
CA VAL A 131 11.29 -19.55 11.44
C VAL A 131 12.02 -20.25 10.28
N ASN A 132 12.91 -19.55 9.58
CA ASN A 132 13.68 -20.15 8.49
C ASN A 132 14.59 -21.31 8.96
N GLY A 133 15.23 -21.18 10.13
CA GLY A 133 16.04 -22.26 10.72
C GLY A 133 15.20 -23.49 11.05
N ASN A 134 14.05 -23.28 11.71
CA ASN A 134 13.11 -24.35 12.02
C ASN A 134 12.55 -25.01 10.76
N CYS A 135 12.19 -24.22 9.75
CA CYS A 135 11.73 -24.73 8.46
C CYS A 135 12.76 -25.60 7.77
N ASN A 136 14.05 -25.21 7.83
CA ASN A 136 15.11 -26.03 7.26
C ASN A 136 15.27 -27.37 8.01
N LEU A 137 15.16 -27.37 9.34
CA LEU A 137 15.29 -28.58 10.17
C LEU A 137 14.10 -29.54 10.00
N TYR A 138 12.87 -29.02 10.03
CA TYR A 138 11.66 -29.85 10.08
C TYR A 138 11.08 -30.16 8.69
N VAL A 139 11.29 -29.30 7.70
CA VAL A 139 10.72 -29.48 6.35
C VAL A 139 11.77 -29.91 5.34
N THR A 140 12.87 -29.17 5.22
CA THR A 140 13.90 -29.42 4.19
C THR A 140 14.76 -30.64 4.52
N ALA A 141 15.19 -30.79 5.77
CA ALA A 141 16.07 -31.87 6.20
C ALA A 141 15.33 -33.18 6.53
N ASN A 142 13.99 -33.15 6.67
CA ASN A 142 13.19 -34.31 7.03
C ASN A 142 11.95 -34.52 6.13
N PRO A 143 12.14 -34.76 4.82
CA PRO A 143 11.02 -34.97 3.90
C PRO A 143 10.25 -36.25 4.25
N GLN A 144 8.93 -36.14 4.40
CA GLN A 144 8.02 -37.25 4.65
C GLN A 144 7.15 -37.52 3.41
N SER A 145 6.82 -38.79 3.14
CA SER A 145 5.99 -39.19 2.00
C SER A 145 5.02 -40.33 2.36
N GLY A 146 3.97 -40.53 1.55
CA GLY A 146 2.94 -41.54 1.78
C GLY A 146 1.74 -41.04 2.60
N ALA A 147 0.64 -41.81 2.62
CA ALA A 147 -0.61 -41.43 3.30
C ALA A 147 -0.57 -41.74 4.81
N SER A 148 0.33 -41.08 5.54
CA SER A 148 0.48 -41.24 6.99
C SER A 148 0.21 -39.92 7.74
N THR A 149 -0.11 -40.00 9.03
CA THR A 149 -0.26 -38.83 9.90
C THR A 149 1.02 -37.99 9.99
N ASN A 150 2.19 -38.64 9.90
CA ASN A 150 3.49 -37.96 9.87
C ASN A 150 3.65 -37.11 8.60
N THR A 151 3.20 -37.61 7.45
CA THR A 151 3.21 -36.84 6.19
C THR A 151 2.25 -35.66 6.27
N LEU A 152 1.07 -35.82 6.89
CA LEU A 152 0.14 -34.72 7.11
C LEU A 152 0.75 -33.63 8.01
N ALA A 153 1.42 -34.02 9.09
CA ALA A 153 2.11 -33.08 9.97
C ALA A 153 3.25 -32.34 9.24
N TRP A 154 4.03 -33.04 8.41
CA TRP A 154 5.07 -32.42 7.58
C TRP A 154 4.49 -31.45 6.55
N LEU A 155 3.39 -31.80 5.86
CA LEU A 155 2.71 -30.92 4.92
C LEU A 155 2.19 -29.65 5.61
N GLN A 156 1.65 -29.79 6.83
CA GLN A 156 1.21 -28.66 7.64
C GLN A 156 2.37 -27.73 8.01
N GLN A 157 3.50 -28.28 8.46
CA GLN A 157 4.71 -27.49 8.75
C GLN A 157 5.25 -26.80 7.49
N LYS A 158 5.26 -27.49 6.35
CA LYS A 158 5.64 -26.92 5.06
C LYS A 158 4.74 -25.74 4.66
N SER A 159 3.43 -25.87 4.84
CA SER A 159 2.47 -24.80 4.57
C SER A 159 2.72 -23.56 5.44
N ILE A 160 3.00 -23.77 6.75
CA ILE A 160 3.35 -22.69 7.68
C ILE A 160 4.61 -21.96 7.19
N CYS A 161 5.67 -22.70 6.87
CA CYS A 161 6.94 -22.13 6.39
C CYS A 161 6.76 -21.29 5.12
N GLN A 162 6.00 -21.78 4.14
CA GLN A 162 5.73 -21.03 2.91
C GLN A 162 4.88 -19.79 3.17
N SER A 163 3.92 -19.88 4.10
CA SER A 163 3.08 -18.75 4.48
C SER A 163 3.89 -17.62 5.13
N TRP A 164 4.90 -17.94 5.93
CA TRP A 164 5.80 -16.94 6.51
C TRP A 164 6.59 -16.16 5.45
N ILE A 165 7.17 -16.87 4.47
CA ILE A 165 7.92 -16.26 3.37
C ILE A 165 6.98 -15.44 2.47
N ALA A 166 5.78 -15.96 2.19
CA ALA A 166 4.78 -15.26 1.41
C ALA A 166 4.33 -13.95 2.09
N ALA A 167 4.01 -13.99 3.39
CA ALA A 167 3.62 -12.80 4.14
C ALA A 167 4.70 -11.72 4.09
N TRP A 168 5.96 -12.09 4.36
CA TRP A 168 7.09 -11.16 4.26
C TRP A 168 7.25 -10.56 2.86
N ALA A 169 7.13 -11.37 1.80
CA ALA A 169 7.25 -10.90 0.43
C ALA A 169 6.14 -9.90 0.05
N PHE A 170 4.88 -10.19 0.43
CA PHE A 170 3.76 -9.29 0.18
C PHE A 170 3.85 -7.99 0.98
N GLU A 171 4.46 -8.02 2.16
CA GLU A 171 4.76 -6.80 2.91
C GLU A 171 5.80 -5.92 2.24
N LEU A 172 6.89 -6.52 1.75
CA LEU A 172 7.92 -5.79 1.01
C LEU A 172 7.29 -5.10 -0.21
N ILE A 173 6.48 -5.84 -0.97
CA ILE A 173 5.72 -5.28 -2.09
C ILE A 173 4.84 -4.12 -1.62
N GLY A 174 4.08 -4.30 -0.53
CA GLY A 174 3.21 -3.26 0.00
C GLY A 174 3.95 -1.99 0.41
N VAL A 175 5.09 -2.11 1.10
CA VAL A 175 5.93 -0.97 1.51
C VAL A 175 6.45 -0.19 0.30
N VAL A 176 6.96 -0.89 -0.72
CA VAL A 176 7.45 -0.28 -1.96
C VAL A 176 6.31 0.43 -2.70
N PHE A 177 5.14 -0.20 -2.80
CA PHE A 177 3.98 0.37 -3.49
C PHE A 177 3.39 1.55 -2.71
N LEU A 178 3.35 1.51 -1.38
CA LEU A 178 2.94 2.65 -0.54
C LEU A 178 3.88 3.84 -0.73
N PHE A 179 5.19 3.58 -0.75
CA PHE A 179 6.18 4.62 -1.04
C PHE A 179 6.00 5.22 -2.44
N TRP A 180 5.75 4.38 -3.44
CA TRP A 180 5.47 4.81 -4.80
C TRP A 180 4.22 5.70 -4.92
N MET A 181 3.15 5.41 -4.16
CA MET A 181 1.98 6.31 -4.14
C MET A 181 2.27 7.68 -3.59
N MET A 182 3.13 7.79 -2.59
CA MET A 182 3.52 9.10 -2.06
C MET A 182 4.18 9.94 -3.16
N ILE A 183 5.07 9.33 -3.96
CA ILE A 183 5.71 10.01 -5.10
C ILE A 183 4.68 10.40 -6.16
N MET A 184 3.80 9.49 -6.57
CA MET A 184 2.78 9.80 -7.58
C MET A 184 1.83 10.89 -7.13
N SER A 185 1.39 10.85 -5.88
CA SER A 185 0.48 11.84 -5.31
C SER A 185 1.16 13.21 -5.22
N TYR A 186 2.46 13.26 -4.92
CA TYR A 186 3.25 14.49 -4.97
C TYR A 186 3.41 15.04 -6.38
N GLN A 187 3.66 14.19 -7.37
CA GLN A 187 3.76 14.61 -8.78
C GLN A 187 2.43 15.21 -9.28
N VAL A 188 1.31 14.62 -8.90
CA VAL A 188 -0.03 15.15 -9.20
C VAL A 188 -0.22 16.49 -8.52
N TYR A 189 0.10 16.61 -7.22
CA TYR A 189 -0.02 17.87 -6.48
C TYR A 189 0.78 19.02 -7.11
N ARG A 190 2.02 18.75 -7.55
CA ARG A 190 2.89 19.75 -8.18
C ARG A 190 2.42 20.16 -9.59
N MET A 191 1.72 19.30 -10.31
CA MET A 191 1.25 19.62 -11.67
C MET A 191 0.00 20.53 -11.68
N ASP A 192 -0.59 20.79 -10.51
CA ASP A 192 -1.73 21.69 -10.35
C ASP A 192 -1.35 23.08 -9.79
N GLU A 193 -0.08 23.28 -9.39
CA GLU A 193 0.53 24.61 -9.13
C GLU A 193 1.06 25.23 -10.44
#